data_AF-A0AB35YLC3-F1
#
_entry.id   AF-A0AB35YLC3-F1
#
_cell.length_a   1.000
_cell.length_b   1.000
_cell.length_c   1.000
_cell.angle_alpha   90.00
_cell.angle_beta   90.00
_cell.angle_gamma   90.00
#
_symmetry.space_group_name_H-M   'P 1'
#
loop_
_entity.id
_entity.type
_entity.pdbx_description
1 polymer ?
#
loop_
_entity_poly.entity_id
_entity_poly.type
_entity_poly.pdbx_seq_one_letter_code
_entity_poly.pdbx_strand_id
1 'polypeptide(L)'
;MKKLENKIPRIIGTYTSKIEGPLLFISAGIHGNEPSGVLALQNVFKILEAEKPEIKGKIVGVSGNRAALERDVRFIDEDLNRTWTVENIQNKITDSQEKKEMFEIIDVLNQFSKEEFTERYFLDCHTTSAASLPYISVQEVNDNDAWAHKFPTHIIRGFSDIVLGCIDHYESRIGITGFVFEGGQHESKVAKMNHEGIIWLAIQNANDLDLNKLNQYPEAAKMLQKNKEEQKTFEICYRHGLNNNDTFKMQPGYKNFQPIKKGELLAQQNGKPIYSEWDAYIFMPLYQKQGNDGFFVVTEAQ
;
A
#
# COMPACT_ATOMS: atom_id res chain seq x y z
N MET A 1 0.68 -17.71 8.17
CA MET A 1 -0.60 -17.32 7.54
C MET A 1 -1.19 -18.53 6.83
N LYS A 2 -2.51 -18.61 6.61
CA LYS A 2 -3.12 -19.69 5.82
C LYS A 2 -2.65 -19.52 4.38
N LYS A 3 -2.05 -20.55 3.76
CA LYS A 3 -1.73 -20.53 2.33
C LYS A 3 -3.00 -20.28 1.53
N LEU A 4 -2.90 -19.52 0.44
CA LEU A 4 -4.01 -19.29 -0.48
C LEU A 4 -4.38 -20.64 -1.12
N GLU A 5 -5.56 -21.16 -0.78
CA GLU A 5 -5.98 -22.53 -1.13
C GLU A 5 -6.46 -22.66 -2.59
N ASN A 6 -6.63 -21.54 -3.33
CA ASN A 6 -7.13 -21.50 -4.71
C ASN A 6 -6.38 -20.46 -5.55
N LYS A 7 -6.37 -20.63 -6.89
CA LYS A 7 -5.90 -19.59 -7.83
C LYS A 7 -6.68 -18.30 -7.60
N ILE A 8 -5.97 -17.21 -7.35
CA ILE A 8 -6.60 -15.91 -7.11
C ILE A 8 -7.06 -15.32 -8.47
N PRO A 9 -8.34 -14.95 -8.61
CA PRO A 9 -8.81 -14.27 -9.81
C PRO A 9 -8.24 -12.85 -9.90
N ARG A 10 -8.03 -12.34 -11.11
CA ARG A 10 -7.60 -10.95 -11.35
C ARG A 10 -8.54 -9.97 -10.65
N ILE A 11 -9.85 -10.11 -10.88
CA ILE A 11 -10.88 -9.37 -10.14
C ILE A 11 -11.30 -10.22 -8.96
N ILE A 12 -10.97 -9.78 -7.74
CA ILE A 12 -11.34 -10.44 -6.49
C ILE A 12 -12.84 -10.26 -6.22
N GLY A 13 -13.37 -9.09 -6.55
CA GLY A 13 -14.80 -8.79 -6.43
C GLY A 13 -15.15 -7.43 -7.02
N THR A 14 -16.45 -7.26 -7.32
CA THR A 14 -17.05 -5.99 -7.73
C THR A 14 -18.34 -5.80 -6.97
N TYR A 15 -18.62 -4.58 -6.49
CA TYR A 15 -19.85 -4.28 -5.75
C TYR A 15 -20.42 -2.92 -6.14
N THR A 16 -21.73 -2.82 -6.33
CA THR A 16 -22.45 -1.58 -6.66
C THR A 16 -23.94 -1.73 -6.35
N SER A 17 -24.58 -0.64 -5.90
CA SER A 17 -26.04 -0.54 -5.76
C SER A 17 -26.71 0.11 -6.98
N LYS A 18 -25.97 0.33 -8.08
CA LYS A 18 -26.42 1.03 -9.30
C LYS A 18 -26.88 2.48 -9.05
N ILE A 19 -26.37 3.10 -8.00
CA ILE A 19 -26.51 4.53 -7.73
C ILE A 19 -25.26 5.20 -8.28
N GLU A 20 -25.43 6.30 -9.02
CA GLU A 20 -24.30 7.10 -9.54
C GLU A 20 -23.38 7.55 -8.40
N GLY A 21 -22.08 7.56 -8.66
CA GLY A 21 -21.08 7.95 -7.67
C GLY A 21 -19.67 7.57 -8.09
N PRO A 22 -18.73 7.47 -7.14
CA PRO A 22 -17.32 7.28 -7.45
C PRO A 22 -16.94 5.81 -7.69
N LEU A 23 -15.84 5.62 -8.39
CA LEU A 23 -15.11 4.36 -8.42
C LEU A 23 -14.15 4.30 -7.23
N LEU A 24 -14.14 3.18 -6.50
CA LEU A 24 -13.05 2.82 -5.59
C LEU A 24 -12.35 1.58 -6.12
N PHE A 25 -11.13 1.76 -6.64
CA PHE A 25 -10.28 0.71 -7.19
C PHE A 25 -9.26 0.28 -6.14
N ILE A 26 -9.29 -0.98 -5.73
CA ILE A 26 -8.44 -1.48 -4.65
C ILE A 26 -7.53 -2.58 -5.16
N SER A 27 -6.22 -2.33 -5.19
CA SER A 27 -5.20 -3.31 -5.53
C SER A 27 -4.64 -3.96 -4.26
N ALA A 28 -4.31 -5.25 -4.36
CA ALA A 28 -3.63 -5.97 -3.28
C ALA A 28 -2.79 -7.12 -3.83
N GLY A 29 -1.68 -7.42 -3.14
CA GLY A 29 -0.76 -8.47 -3.58
C GLY A 29 0.02 -8.06 -4.83
N ILE A 30 0.37 -6.78 -4.96
CA ILE A 30 1.34 -6.30 -5.94
C ILE A 30 2.66 -7.05 -5.78
N HIS A 31 3.08 -7.29 -4.53
CA HIS A 31 4.10 -8.27 -4.19
C HIS A 31 3.44 -9.59 -3.74
N GLY A 32 3.94 -10.72 -4.23
CA GLY A 32 3.32 -12.02 -4.02
C GLY A 32 3.45 -12.60 -2.60
N ASN A 33 4.43 -12.13 -1.82
CA ASN A 33 4.63 -12.51 -0.42
C ASN A 33 3.79 -11.65 0.56
N GLU A 34 2.86 -10.83 0.05
CA GLU A 34 2.04 -9.90 0.84
C GLU A 34 0.52 -10.20 0.69
N PRO A 35 0.05 -11.41 1.06
CA PRO A 35 -1.30 -11.86 0.74
C PRO A 35 -2.40 -11.22 1.60
N SER A 36 -2.06 -10.45 2.65
CA SER A 36 -3.04 -9.98 3.64
C SER A 36 -4.10 -9.06 3.05
N GLY A 37 -3.75 -8.19 2.10
CA GLY A 37 -4.71 -7.33 1.41
C GLY A 37 -5.69 -8.12 0.54
N VAL A 38 -5.23 -9.17 -0.14
CA VAL A 38 -6.09 -10.06 -0.94
C VAL A 38 -7.09 -10.78 -0.03
N LEU A 39 -6.62 -11.31 1.11
CA LEU A 39 -7.47 -11.97 2.10
C LEU A 39 -8.48 -11.02 2.75
N ALA A 40 -8.11 -9.75 2.92
CA ALA A 40 -9.01 -8.71 3.41
C ALA A 40 -10.10 -8.40 2.38
N LEU A 41 -9.74 -8.18 1.11
CA LEU A 41 -10.70 -7.97 0.02
C LEU A 41 -11.70 -9.12 -0.10
N GLN A 42 -11.24 -10.37 -0.06
CA GLN A 42 -12.11 -11.55 -0.08
C GLN A 42 -13.14 -11.53 1.06
N ASN A 43 -12.73 -11.12 2.26
CA ASN A 43 -13.63 -11.04 3.41
C ASN A 43 -14.65 -9.89 3.26
N VAL A 44 -14.18 -8.71 2.85
CA VAL A 44 -15.03 -7.53 2.62
C VAL A 44 -16.09 -7.83 1.56
N PHE A 45 -15.70 -8.37 0.40
CA PHE A 45 -16.66 -8.71 -0.66
C PHE A 45 -17.65 -9.80 -0.26
N LYS A 46 -17.23 -10.77 0.56
CA LYS A 46 -18.14 -11.76 1.11
C LYS A 46 -19.24 -11.10 1.96
N ILE A 47 -18.89 -10.10 2.77
CA ILE A 47 -19.85 -9.35 3.59
C ILE A 47 -20.75 -8.48 2.71
N LEU A 48 -20.17 -7.73 1.76
CA LEU A 48 -20.94 -6.90 0.83
C LEU A 48 -21.98 -7.72 0.03
N GLU A 49 -21.62 -8.90 -0.46
CA GLU A 49 -22.56 -9.76 -1.20
C GLU A 49 -23.65 -10.36 -0.29
N ALA A 50 -23.31 -10.67 0.96
CA ALA A 50 -24.25 -11.25 1.91
C ALA A 50 -25.28 -10.22 2.42
N GLU A 51 -24.82 -9.02 2.77
CA GLU A 51 -25.65 -7.99 3.41
C GLU A 51 -26.28 -7.02 2.41
N LYS A 52 -25.67 -6.88 1.23
CA LYS A 52 -26.11 -5.99 0.15
C LYS A 52 -26.41 -4.55 0.61
N PRO A 53 -25.50 -3.90 1.38
CA PRO A 53 -25.73 -2.54 1.83
C PRO A 53 -25.77 -1.55 0.67
N GLU A 54 -26.54 -0.48 0.81
CA GLU A 54 -26.58 0.58 -0.20
C GLU A 54 -25.28 1.38 -0.22
N ILE A 55 -24.72 1.60 -1.42
CA ILE A 55 -23.56 2.46 -1.67
C ILE A 55 -23.77 3.33 -2.91
N LYS A 56 -23.02 4.42 -3.02
CA LYS A 56 -22.88 5.22 -4.24
C LYS A 56 -21.70 4.72 -5.08
N GLY A 57 -21.87 4.69 -6.40
CA GLY A 57 -20.82 4.31 -7.33
C GLY A 57 -20.49 2.81 -7.33
N LYS A 58 -19.20 2.47 -7.43
CA LYS A 58 -18.72 1.09 -7.62
C LYS A 58 -17.41 0.84 -6.89
N ILE A 59 -17.27 -0.35 -6.33
CA ILE A 59 -16.04 -0.86 -5.72
C ILE A 59 -15.51 -1.99 -6.59
N VAL A 60 -14.21 -1.99 -6.88
CA VAL A 60 -13.51 -3.03 -7.66
C VAL A 60 -12.26 -3.44 -6.90
N GLY A 61 -12.17 -4.72 -6.50
CA GLY A 61 -10.96 -5.28 -5.89
C GLY A 61 -10.17 -6.10 -6.89
N VAL A 62 -8.87 -5.85 -6.99
CA VAL A 62 -7.98 -6.45 -7.98
C VAL A 62 -6.77 -7.08 -7.29
N SER A 63 -6.44 -8.31 -7.68
CA SER A 63 -5.18 -8.94 -7.29
C SER A 63 -4.03 -8.41 -8.15
N GLY A 64 -2.86 -8.25 -7.55
CA GLY A 64 -1.62 -7.82 -8.20
C GLY A 64 -0.90 -8.95 -8.90
N ASN A 65 0.32 -9.27 -8.51
CA ASN A 65 1.14 -10.29 -9.17
C ASN A 65 0.64 -11.71 -8.85
N ARG A 66 -0.25 -12.26 -9.69
CA ARG A 66 -0.89 -13.56 -9.43
C ARG A 66 0.10 -14.70 -9.48
N ALA A 67 1.06 -14.66 -10.41
CA ALA A 67 2.11 -15.67 -10.49
C ALA A 67 3.01 -15.69 -9.23
N ALA A 68 3.35 -14.53 -8.69
CA ALA A 68 4.14 -14.44 -7.46
C ALA A 68 3.33 -14.82 -6.22
N LEU A 69 2.05 -14.44 -6.15
CA LEU A 69 1.12 -14.85 -5.09
C LEU A 69 0.98 -16.37 -4.99
N GLU A 70 0.88 -17.06 -6.14
CA GLU A 70 0.83 -18.53 -6.19
C GLU A 70 2.10 -19.20 -5.66
N ARG A 71 3.25 -18.51 -5.76
CA ARG A 71 4.57 -19.02 -5.36
C ARG A 71 5.05 -18.52 -3.99
N ASP A 72 4.31 -17.61 -3.35
CA ASP A 72 4.69 -16.98 -2.09
C ASP A 72 6.09 -16.31 -2.15
N VAL A 73 6.34 -15.61 -3.26
CA VAL A 73 7.57 -14.84 -3.51
C VAL A 73 7.24 -13.39 -3.79
N ARG A 74 8.18 -12.46 -3.58
CA ARG A 74 7.95 -11.04 -3.83
C ARG A 74 7.59 -10.76 -5.29
N PHE A 75 8.36 -11.32 -6.20
CA PHE A 75 8.17 -11.24 -7.65
C PHE A 75 8.82 -12.44 -8.37
N ILE A 76 8.56 -12.58 -9.67
CA ILE A 76 9.13 -13.62 -10.53
C ILE A 76 10.41 -13.13 -11.22
N ASP A 77 10.32 -12.11 -12.07
CA ASP A 77 11.44 -11.63 -12.89
C ASP A 77 11.98 -10.29 -12.36
N GLU A 78 11.09 -9.34 -12.05
CA GLU A 78 11.43 -8.02 -11.50
C GLU A 78 10.34 -7.51 -10.56
N ASP A 79 10.58 -6.45 -9.78
CA ASP A 79 9.55 -5.92 -8.87
C ASP A 79 8.38 -5.28 -9.66
N LEU A 80 7.16 -5.81 -9.52
CA LEU A 80 5.95 -5.29 -10.20
C LEU A 80 5.76 -3.80 -9.92
N ASN A 81 6.06 -3.36 -8.70
CA ASN A 81 5.95 -1.95 -8.30
C ASN A 81 7.15 -1.10 -8.76
N ARG A 82 7.90 -1.56 -9.76
CA ARG A 82 8.92 -0.79 -10.51
C ARG A 82 8.68 -0.80 -12.02
N THR A 83 7.64 -1.51 -12.48
CA THR A 83 7.37 -1.70 -13.92
C THR A 83 6.54 -0.57 -14.55
N TRP A 84 5.88 0.28 -13.76
CA TRP A 84 4.91 1.29 -14.21
C TRP A 84 5.57 2.56 -14.74
N THR A 85 6.58 2.41 -15.61
CA THR A 85 7.26 3.53 -16.24
C THR A 85 6.50 3.99 -17.49
N VAL A 86 6.63 5.27 -17.84
CA VAL A 86 6.06 5.83 -19.07
C VAL A 86 6.54 5.07 -20.30
N GLU A 87 7.83 4.69 -20.33
CA GLU A 87 8.43 3.93 -21.42
C GLU A 87 7.79 2.54 -21.57
N ASN A 88 7.69 1.75 -20.48
CA ASN A 88 7.10 0.43 -20.53
C ASN A 88 5.65 0.47 -21.04
N ILE A 89 4.87 1.44 -20.54
CA ILE A 89 3.45 1.58 -20.87
C ILE A 89 3.25 2.04 -22.32
N GLN A 90 3.95 3.09 -22.76
CA GLN A 90 3.78 3.63 -24.11
C GLN A 90 4.28 2.66 -25.19
N ASN A 91 5.38 1.95 -24.93
CA ASN A 91 5.96 0.99 -25.88
C ASN A 91 5.38 -0.42 -25.75
N LYS A 92 4.42 -0.65 -24.84
CA LYS A 92 3.78 -1.95 -24.60
C LYS A 92 4.78 -3.09 -24.31
N ILE A 93 5.81 -2.79 -23.53
CA ILE A 93 6.90 -3.73 -23.21
C ILE A 93 6.36 -4.83 -22.28
N THR A 94 6.47 -6.10 -22.67
CA THR A 94 5.93 -7.27 -21.95
C THR A 94 6.95 -8.41 -21.82
N ASP A 95 8.23 -8.05 -21.73
CA ASP A 95 9.39 -8.95 -21.68
C ASP A 95 9.64 -9.60 -20.30
N SER A 96 8.88 -9.23 -19.28
CA SER A 96 8.86 -9.87 -17.95
C SER A 96 7.45 -10.34 -17.57
N GLN A 97 7.36 -11.27 -16.62
CA GLN A 97 6.09 -11.67 -16.03
C GLN A 97 5.37 -10.48 -15.41
N GLU A 98 6.07 -9.61 -14.69
CA GLU A 98 5.47 -8.46 -14.02
C GLU A 98 4.93 -7.40 -14.98
N LYS A 99 5.60 -7.13 -16.11
CA LYS A 99 5.04 -6.21 -17.10
C LYS A 99 3.75 -6.75 -17.73
N LYS A 100 3.60 -8.07 -17.87
CA LYS A 100 2.32 -8.69 -18.29
C LYS A 100 1.24 -8.49 -17.23
N GLU A 101 1.56 -8.72 -15.96
CA GLU A 101 0.65 -8.48 -14.82
C GLU A 101 0.22 -6.99 -14.76
N MET A 102 1.14 -6.05 -14.99
CA MET A 102 0.86 -4.61 -15.09
C MET A 102 -0.19 -4.33 -16.17
N PHE A 103 0.01 -4.82 -17.40
CA PHE A 103 -0.97 -4.60 -18.48
C PHE A 103 -2.32 -5.24 -18.21
N GLU A 104 -2.37 -6.42 -17.57
CA GLU A 104 -3.65 -7.01 -17.16
C GLU A 104 -4.39 -6.16 -16.12
N ILE A 105 -3.68 -5.49 -15.20
CA ILE A 105 -4.29 -4.56 -14.23
C ILE A 105 -4.80 -3.30 -14.96
N ILE A 106 -4.01 -2.76 -15.89
CA ILE A 106 -4.42 -1.63 -16.75
C ILE A 106 -5.68 -1.99 -17.55
N ASP A 107 -5.75 -3.19 -18.10
CA ASP A 107 -6.91 -3.67 -18.86
C ASP A 107 -8.17 -3.78 -17.99
N VAL A 108 -8.04 -4.12 -16.71
CA VAL A 108 -9.17 -4.07 -15.76
C VAL A 108 -9.57 -2.63 -15.47
N LEU A 109 -8.61 -1.76 -15.19
CA LEU A 109 -8.90 -0.34 -14.91
C LEU A 109 -9.58 0.35 -16.10
N ASN A 110 -9.16 0.03 -17.33
CA ASN A 110 -9.73 0.56 -18.56
C ASN A 110 -11.19 0.13 -18.81
N GLN A 111 -11.69 -0.91 -18.11
CA GLN A 111 -13.12 -1.27 -18.14
C GLN A 111 -14.00 -0.28 -17.35
N PHE A 112 -13.40 0.65 -16.60
CA PHE A 112 -14.09 1.62 -15.75
C PHE A 112 -13.67 3.04 -16.18
N SER A 113 -14.28 3.53 -17.26
CA SER A 113 -13.89 4.80 -17.88
C SER A 113 -14.13 5.99 -16.95
N LYS A 114 -13.40 7.09 -17.13
CA LYS A 114 -13.52 8.27 -16.27
C LYS A 114 -14.93 8.87 -16.32
N GLU A 115 -15.57 8.82 -17.48
CA GLU A 115 -16.88 9.42 -17.77
C GLU A 115 -18.03 8.69 -17.07
N GLU A 116 -17.81 7.45 -16.60
CA GLU A 116 -18.82 6.66 -15.89
C GLU A 116 -18.97 7.02 -14.40
N PHE A 117 -18.03 7.79 -13.84
CA PHE A 117 -17.95 8.03 -12.39
C PHE A 117 -17.76 9.51 -12.08
N THR A 118 -18.32 9.94 -10.94
CA THR A 118 -18.16 11.32 -10.46
C THR A 118 -16.72 11.60 -10.05
N GLU A 119 -16.06 10.62 -9.44
CA GLU A 119 -14.67 10.64 -9.01
C GLU A 119 -14.08 9.23 -9.11
N ARG A 120 -12.76 9.11 -9.15
CA ARG A 120 -12.08 7.81 -9.10
C ARG A 120 -11.04 7.82 -8.00
N TYR A 121 -11.11 6.81 -7.13
CA TYR A 121 -10.18 6.60 -6.04
C TYR A 121 -9.39 5.31 -6.21
N PHE A 122 -8.14 5.29 -5.73
CA PHE A 122 -7.36 4.07 -5.57
C PHE A 122 -6.91 3.85 -4.12
N LEU A 123 -6.76 2.58 -3.77
CA LEU A 123 -6.13 2.12 -2.53
C LEU A 123 -5.25 0.91 -2.87
N ASP A 124 -3.94 1.03 -2.67
CA ASP A 124 -3.01 -0.07 -2.90
C ASP A 124 -2.52 -0.67 -1.58
N CYS A 125 -2.85 -1.94 -1.33
CA CYS A 125 -2.57 -2.62 -0.06
C CYS A 125 -1.23 -3.36 -0.09
N HIS A 126 -0.28 -2.89 0.73
CA HIS A 126 1.04 -3.47 0.93
C HIS A 126 1.29 -3.87 2.39
N THR A 127 2.38 -4.59 2.62
CA THR A 127 2.95 -4.83 3.94
C THR A 127 4.44 -4.53 3.95
N THR A 128 4.96 -4.22 5.14
CA THR A 128 6.37 -3.92 5.33
C THR A 128 7.20 -5.17 5.64
N SER A 129 8.49 -5.10 5.34
CA SER A 129 9.47 -6.12 5.76
C SER A 129 9.75 -6.10 7.26
N ALA A 130 9.84 -4.91 7.84
CA ALA A 130 10.09 -4.69 9.26
C ALA A 130 8.79 -4.54 10.06
N ALA A 131 8.85 -4.77 11.37
CA ALA A 131 7.77 -4.47 12.29
C ALA A 131 7.41 -2.96 12.22
N SER A 132 6.15 -2.68 11.90
CA SER A 132 5.64 -1.32 11.71
C SER A 132 4.20 -1.20 12.22
N LEU A 133 3.88 -0.03 12.76
CA LEU A 133 2.49 0.43 12.82
C LEU A 133 1.95 0.63 11.39
N PRO A 134 0.63 0.53 11.16
CA PRO A 134 0.08 0.80 9.84
C PRO A 134 0.26 2.28 9.48
N TYR A 135 0.55 2.57 8.21
CA TYR A 135 0.70 3.93 7.72
C TYR A 135 0.27 4.04 6.26
N ILE A 136 0.03 5.28 5.84
CA ILE A 136 -0.25 5.66 4.46
C ILE A 136 1.03 6.25 3.87
N SER A 137 1.42 5.79 2.69
CA SER A 137 2.40 6.47 1.84
C SER A 137 1.65 7.20 0.73
N VAL A 138 1.87 8.50 0.62
CA VAL A 138 1.09 9.36 -0.29
C VAL A 138 1.98 10.31 -1.08
N GLN A 139 1.58 10.55 -2.34
CA GLN A 139 2.16 11.57 -3.22
C GLN A 139 1.47 12.91 -3.01
N GLU A 140 2.21 14.00 -3.11
CA GLU A 140 1.65 15.36 -3.17
C GLU A 140 1.23 15.70 -4.60
N VAL A 141 0.31 14.90 -5.15
CA VAL A 141 -0.25 15.02 -6.50
C VAL A 141 -1.77 15.06 -6.41
N ASN A 142 -2.41 16.02 -7.09
CA ASN A 142 -3.86 16.24 -7.04
C ASN A 142 -4.35 16.33 -5.58
N ASP A 143 -5.46 15.66 -5.25
CA ASP A 143 -6.06 15.65 -3.91
C ASP A 143 -5.59 14.48 -3.05
N ASN A 144 -4.52 13.76 -3.43
CA ASN A 144 -4.06 12.56 -2.75
C ASN A 144 -3.76 12.81 -1.26
N ASP A 145 -3.02 13.88 -0.94
CA ASP A 145 -2.66 14.21 0.43
C ASP A 145 -3.89 14.55 1.27
N ALA A 146 -4.76 15.43 0.77
CA ALA A 146 -6.02 15.78 1.43
C ALA A 146 -6.92 14.57 1.63
N TRP A 147 -6.94 13.64 0.67
CA TRP A 147 -7.63 12.36 0.78
C TRP A 147 -7.05 11.46 1.87
N ALA A 148 -5.72 11.30 1.95
CA ALA A 148 -5.05 10.52 2.98
C ALA A 148 -5.35 11.00 4.41
N HIS A 149 -5.50 12.31 4.62
CA HIS A 149 -5.82 12.88 5.94
C HIS A 149 -7.24 12.54 6.47
N LYS A 150 -8.12 12.00 5.62
CA LYS A 150 -9.42 11.46 6.05
C LYS A 150 -9.30 10.14 6.80
N PHE A 151 -8.15 9.47 6.72
CA PHE A 151 -7.93 8.15 7.30
C PHE A 151 -7.16 8.23 8.62
N PRO A 152 -7.37 7.29 9.56
CA PRO A 152 -6.82 7.36 10.91
C PRO A 152 -5.50 6.61 11.04
N THR A 153 -4.45 6.96 10.28
CA THR A 153 -3.12 6.32 10.41
C THR A 153 -2.01 7.32 10.13
N HIS A 154 -0.78 7.05 10.59
CA HIS A 154 0.36 7.87 10.22
C HIS A 154 0.47 8.04 8.70
N ILE A 155 0.97 9.18 8.25
CA ILE A 155 1.12 9.53 6.85
C ILE A 155 2.60 9.79 6.57
N ILE A 156 3.12 9.22 5.50
CA ILE A 156 4.44 9.52 4.94
C ILE A 156 4.23 10.22 3.61
N ARG A 157 4.74 11.45 3.50
CA ARG A 157 4.86 12.20 2.24
C ARG A 157 6.25 12.00 1.63
N GLY A 158 6.32 12.10 0.31
CA GLY A 158 7.59 12.15 -0.43
C GLY A 158 8.29 10.81 -0.67
N PHE A 159 7.72 9.68 -0.23
CA PHE A 159 8.31 8.36 -0.53
C PHE A 159 8.28 8.05 -2.02
N SER A 160 7.13 8.29 -2.64
CA SER A 160 6.90 8.07 -4.06
C SER A 160 7.80 8.95 -4.93
N ASP A 161 8.18 10.16 -4.51
CA ASP A 161 9.12 11.01 -5.27
C ASP A 161 10.52 10.40 -5.45
N ILE A 162 10.89 9.45 -4.59
CA ILE A 162 12.22 8.84 -4.57
C ILE A 162 12.23 7.47 -5.28
N VAL A 163 11.05 6.90 -5.55
CA VAL A 163 10.90 5.53 -6.03
C VAL A 163 10.12 5.51 -7.34
N LEU A 164 10.80 5.28 -8.46
CA LEU A 164 10.17 5.30 -9.79
C LEU A 164 9.52 3.96 -10.18
N GLY A 165 8.48 4.04 -11.02
CA GLY A 165 7.83 2.88 -11.62
C GLY A 165 6.78 2.19 -10.75
N CYS A 166 6.29 2.86 -9.70
CA CYS A 166 5.22 2.36 -8.84
C CYS A 166 3.82 2.53 -9.46
N ILE A 167 2.88 1.66 -9.07
CA ILE A 167 1.49 1.71 -9.56
C ILE A 167 0.78 3.02 -9.17
N ASP A 168 1.01 3.50 -7.95
CA ASP A 168 0.43 4.75 -7.43
C ASP A 168 0.85 5.97 -8.26
N HIS A 169 2.05 5.95 -8.87
CA HIS A 169 2.48 6.99 -9.81
C HIS A 169 1.62 7.00 -11.05
N TYR A 170 1.36 5.83 -11.62
CA TYR A 170 0.55 5.70 -12.81
C TYR A 170 -0.89 6.16 -12.53
N GLU A 171 -1.51 5.63 -11.46
CA GLU A 171 -2.89 5.94 -11.07
C GLU A 171 -3.08 7.44 -10.79
N SER A 172 -2.16 8.04 -10.03
CA SER A 172 -2.21 9.49 -9.74
C SER A 172 -2.10 10.35 -10.99
N ARG A 173 -1.22 9.99 -11.93
CA ARG A 173 -1.00 10.75 -13.18
C ARG A 173 -2.16 10.67 -14.16
N ILE A 174 -2.93 9.58 -14.14
CA ILE A 174 -4.16 9.46 -14.95
C ILE A 174 -5.39 10.04 -14.23
N GLY A 175 -5.19 10.72 -13.10
CA GLY A 175 -6.22 11.46 -12.38
C GLY A 175 -7.11 10.58 -11.52
N ILE A 176 -6.55 9.57 -10.86
CA ILE A 176 -7.22 8.79 -9.81
C ILE A 176 -6.62 9.22 -8.47
N THR A 177 -7.47 9.54 -7.51
CA THR A 177 -7.04 10.05 -6.19
C THR A 177 -6.84 8.91 -5.21
N GLY A 178 -5.70 8.80 -4.55
CA GLY A 178 -5.47 7.65 -3.68
C GLY A 178 -4.13 7.63 -3.00
N PHE A 179 -3.83 6.49 -2.39
CA PHE A 179 -2.58 6.26 -1.68
C PHE A 179 -2.26 4.77 -1.55
N VAL A 180 -1.01 4.50 -1.16
CA VAL A 180 -0.55 3.18 -0.74
C VAL A 180 -0.78 3.04 0.77
N PHE A 181 -1.33 1.91 1.19
CA PHE A 181 -1.51 1.58 2.60
C PHE A 181 -0.65 0.39 3.00
N GLU A 182 0.23 0.65 3.96
CA GLU A 182 1.15 -0.32 4.53
C GLU A 182 0.53 -0.89 5.82
N GLY A 183 0.02 -2.12 5.74
CA GLY A 183 -0.77 -2.74 6.82
C GLY A 183 0.04 -3.18 8.04
N GLY A 184 1.35 -2.94 8.06
CA GLY A 184 2.30 -3.51 9.01
C GLY A 184 3.10 -4.67 8.40
N GLN A 185 3.78 -5.46 9.24
CA GLN A 185 4.74 -6.46 8.75
C GLN A 185 4.08 -7.66 8.05
N HIS A 186 4.70 -8.18 6.98
CA HIS A 186 4.11 -9.19 6.08
C HIS A 186 3.65 -10.51 6.73
N GLU A 187 4.24 -10.94 7.86
CA GLU A 187 3.83 -12.13 8.62
C GLU A 187 2.86 -11.82 9.76
N SER A 188 2.61 -10.54 10.05
CA SER A 188 1.75 -10.10 11.13
C SER A 188 0.30 -10.52 10.88
N LYS A 189 -0.27 -11.22 11.85
CA LYS A 189 -1.71 -11.55 11.83
C LYS A 189 -2.59 -10.29 11.84
N VAL A 190 -2.08 -9.18 12.36
CA VAL A 190 -2.79 -7.90 12.44
C VAL A 190 -2.81 -7.18 11.08
N ALA A 191 -1.88 -7.49 10.17
CA ALA A 191 -1.83 -6.84 8.85
C ALA A 191 -3.14 -7.04 8.07
N LYS A 192 -3.71 -8.24 8.09
CA LYS A 192 -5.03 -8.51 7.49
C LYS A 192 -6.13 -7.65 8.13
N MET A 193 -6.13 -7.51 9.45
CA MET A 193 -7.12 -6.67 10.15
C MET A 193 -6.95 -5.19 9.80
N ASN A 194 -5.72 -4.70 9.67
CA ASN A 194 -5.46 -3.33 9.22
C ASN A 194 -5.94 -3.13 7.78
N HIS A 195 -5.63 -4.07 6.86
CA HIS A 195 -6.13 -4.01 5.49
C HIS A 195 -7.66 -4.01 5.41
N GLU A 196 -8.31 -4.90 6.16
CA GLU A 196 -9.77 -4.93 6.21
C GLU A 196 -10.35 -3.62 6.75
N GLY A 197 -9.73 -3.05 7.79
CA GLY A 197 -10.14 -1.78 8.37
C GLY A 197 -10.03 -0.63 7.38
N ILE A 198 -8.91 -0.50 6.67
CA ILE A 198 -8.71 0.61 5.74
C ILE A 198 -9.64 0.48 4.54
N ILE A 199 -9.92 -0.74 4.07
CA ILE A 199 -10.87 -1.00 2.99
C ILE A 199 -12.28 -0.54 3.41
N TRP A 200 -12.75 -0.91 4.60
CA TRP A 200 -14.05 -0.44 5.10
C TRP A 200 -14.12 1.08 5.22
N LEU A 201 -13.07 1.70 5.75
CA LEU A 201 -13.00 3.16 5.84
C LEU A 201 -12.94 3.83 4.46
N ALA A 202 -12.29 3.20 3.48
CA ALA A 202 -12.23 3.72 2.11
C ALA A 202 -13.60 3.64 1.45
N ILE A 203 -14.33 2.53 1.63
CA ILE A 203 -15.71 2.38 1.14
C ILE A 203 -16.63 3.40 1.82
N GLN A 204 -16.50 3.63 3.13
CA GLN A 204 -17.25 4.66 3.84
C GLN A 204 -17.00 6.07 3.27
N ASN A 205 -15.73 6.44 3.08
CA ASN A 205 -15.36 7.78 2.64
C ASN A 205 -15.59 8.04 1.14
N ALA A 206 -15.39 7.03 0.29
CA ALA A 206 -15.56 7.15 -1.16
C ALA A 206 -17.01 6.88 -1.56
N ASN A 207 -17.57 5.74 -1.15
CA ASN A 207 -18.84 5.24 -1.66
C ASN A 207 -20.04 5.53 -0.75
N ASP A 208 -19.88 6.40 0.26
CA ASP A 208 -20.96 6.86 1.15
C ASP A 208 -21.66 5.72 1.91
N LEU A 209 -20.91 4.65 2.23
CA LEU A 209 -21.42 3.55 3.04
C LEU A 209 -21.45 3.93 4.52
N ASP A 210 -22.64 3.98 5.11
CA ASP A 210 -22.78 4.05 6.57
C ASP A 210 -22.52 2.67 7.19
N LEU A 211 -21.34 2.49 7.79
CA LEU A 211 -20.94 1.24 8.43
C LEU A 211 -21.85 0.81 9.59
N ASN A 212 -22.65 1.72 10.18
CA ASN A 212 -23.62 1.38 11.23
C ASN A 212 -24.86 0.67 10.68
N LYS A 213 -25.09 0.67 9.37
CA LYS A 213 -26.20 -0.04 8.70
C LYS A 213 -25.86 -1.48 8.34
N LEU A 214 -24.61 -1.90 8.51
CA LEU A 214 -24.22 -3.30 8.42
C LEU A 214 -24.78 -4.09 9.62
N ASN A 215 -25.00 -5.40 9.46
CA ASN A 215 -25.51 -6.24 10.55
C ASN A 215 -24.60 -6.20 11.78
N GLN A 216 -23.30 -6.09 11.55
CA GLN A 216 -22.29 -5.86 12.58
C GLN A 216 -21.31 -4.79 12.08
N TYR A 217 -21.04 -3.80 12.94
CA TYR A 217 -20.00 -2.82 12.66
C TYR A 217 -18.64 -3.54 12.48
N PRO A 218 -17.87 -3.27 11.41
CA PRO A 218 -16.59 -3.93 11.19
C PRO A 218 -15.58 -3.60 12.29
N GLU A 219 -15.24 -4.59 13.12
CA GLU A 219 -14.26 -4.41 14.22
C GLU A 219 -12.90 -3.94 13.73
N ALA A 220 -12.52 -4.34 12.51
CA ALA A 220 -11.30 -3.89 11.84
C ALA A 220 -11.27 -2.37 11.60
N ALA A 221 -12.40 -1.77 11.17
CA ALA A 221 -12.52 -0.33 10.98
C ALA A 221 -12.44 0.40 12.33
N LYS A 222 -13.13 -0.11 13.35
CA LYS A 222 -13.11 0.41 14.72
C LYS A 222 -11.71 0.39 15.33
N MET A 223 -10.93 -0.65 15.05
CA MET A 223 -9.56 -0.77 15.52
C MET A 223 -8.66 0.31 14.90
N LEU A 224 -8.73 0.52 13.58
CA LEU A 224 -7.93 1.57 12.92
C LEU A 224 -8.34 2.97 13.35
N GLN A 225 -9.62 3.25 13.56
CA GLN A 225 -10.10 4.57 14.00
C GLN A 225 -9.45 5.05 15.30
N LYS A 226 -9.05 4.13 16.19
CA LYS A 226 -8.35 4.48 17.45
C LYS A 226 -6.98 5.12 17.20
N ASN A 227 -6.35 4.85 16.06
CA ASN A 227 -5.04 5.41 15.72
C ASN A 227 -5.14 6.89 15.30
N LYS A 228 -6.35 7.47 15.17
CA LYS A 228 -6.53 8.88 14.77
C LYS A 228 -5.89 9.86 15.75
N GLU A 229 -5.95 9.57 17.05
CA GLU A 229 -5.40 10.44 18.09
C GLU A 229 -3.86 10.51 18.07
N GLU A 230 -3.22 9.43 17.61
CA GLU A 230 -1.77 9.33 17.49
C GLU A 230 -1.29 9.63 16.06
N GLN A 231 -2.20 9.97 15.14
CA GLN A 231 -1.86 10.23 13.74
C GLN A 231 -0.85 11.38 13.66
N LYS A 232 0.21 11.14 12.89
CA LYS A 232 1.24 12.10 12.55
C LYS A 232 1.50 12.05 11.06
N THR A 233 1.85 13.19 10.50
CA THR A 233 2.35 13.29 9.13
C THR A 233 3.84 13.47 9.17
N PHE A 234 4.57 12.71 8.36
CA PHE A 234 6.02 12.79 8.27
C PHE A 234 6.47 13.00 6.83
N GLU A 235 7.65 13.59 6.69
CA GLU A 235 8.35 13.81 5.43
C GLU A 235 9.70 13.12 5.46
N ILE A 236 10.11 12.55 4.32
CA ILE A 236 11.44 11.94 4.18
C ILE A 236 12.48 13.05 4.01
N CYS A 237 13.42 13.10 4.95
CA CYS A 237 14.53 14.05 4.88
C CYS A 237 15.87 13.38 4.50
N TYR A 238 15.97 12.05 4.59
CA TYR A 238 17.16 11.32 4.18
C TYR A 238 16.85 9.89 3.73
N ARG A 239 17.59 9.44 2.72
CA ARG A 239 17.61 8.06 2.21
C ARG A 239 19.02 7.52 2.27
N HIS A 240 19.21 6.41 2.96
CA HIS A 240 20.47 5.67 2.98
C HIS A 240 20.45 4.55 1.93
N GLY A 241 20.86 4.85 0.70
CA GLY A 241 20.94 3.87 -0.38
C GLY A 241 22.12 2.90 -0.23
N LEU A 242 21.98 1.70 -0.79
CA LEU A 242 22.99 0.65 -0.83
C LEU A 242 23.36 0.31 -2.28
N ASN A 243 24.62 -0.02 -2.50
CA ASN A 243 25.11 -0.57 -3.77
C ASN A 243 25.22 -2.10 -3.71
N ASN A 244 25.25 -2.76 -4.86
CA ASN A 244 25.30 -4.23 -4.95
C ASN A 244 26.46 -4.91 -4.18
N ASN A 245 27.56 -4.18 -3.97
CA ASN A 245 28.74 -4.71 -3.28
C ASN A 245 28.81 -4.29 -1.80
N ASP A 246 27.81 -3.56 -1.30
CA ASP A 246 27.80 -3.13 0.09
C ASP A 246 27.44 -4.28 1.03
N THR A 247 28.20 -4.41 2.11
CA THR A 247 27.81 -5.21 3.27
C THR A 247 27.12 -4.30 4.26
N PHE A 248 25.83 -4.52 4.50
CA PHE A 248 25.03 -3.66 5.36
C PHE A 248 24.32 -4.46 6.45
N LYS A 249 24.28 -3.90 7.66
CA LYS A 249 23.57 -4.49 8.80
C LYS A 249 23.02 -3.39 9.72
N MET A 250 21.70 -3.30 9.81
CA MET A 250 21.02 -2.48 10.82
C MET A 250 21.36 -2.96 12.24
N GLN A 251 21.44 -2.03 13.19
CA GLN A 251 21.30 -2.39 14.59
C GLN A 251 19.91 -3.01 14.82
N PRO A 252 19.82 -4.10 15.59
CA PRO A 252 18.56 -4.78 15.81
C PRO A 252 17.63 -3.93 16.68
N GLY A 253 16.32 -4.01 16.41
CA GLY A 253 15.28 -3.50 17.31
C GLY A 253 14.62 -2.19 16.89
N TYR A 254 15.14 -1.47 15.89
CA TYR A 254 14.43 -0.34 15.28
C TYR A 254 13.10 -0.77 14.67
N LYS A 255 12.08 0.02 14.95
CA LYS A 255 10.75 -0.03 14.31
C LYS A 255 10.53 1.24 13.49
N ASN A 256 9.63 1.19 12.53
CA ASN A 256 9.19 2.40 11.83
C ASN A 256 8.66 3.43 12.84
N PHE A 257 8.98 4.70 12.59
CA PHE A 257 8.61 5.85 13.43
C PHE A 257 9.25 5.84 14.82
N GLN A 258 10.31 5.05 15.04
CA GLN A 258 11.05 5.11 16.29
C GLN A 258 11.94 6.36 16.31
N PRO A 259 11.89 7.17 17.39
CA PRO A 259 12.80 8.30 17.55
C PRO A 259 14.27 7.85 17.55
N ILE A 260 15.11 8.60 16.85
CA ILE A 260 16.58 8.45 16.84
C ILE A 260 17.21 9.78 17.25
N LYS A 261 18.37 9.72 17.91
CA LYS A 261 19.11 10.89 18.36
C LYS A 261 20.40 11.10 17.58
N LYS A 262 20.83 12.34 17.43
CA LYS A 262 22.13 12.64 16.82
C LYS A 262 23.26 11.95 17.58
N GLY A 263 24.11 11.23 16.85
CA GLY A 263 25.21 10.42 17.38
C GLY A 263 24.83 8.98 17.78
N GLU A 264 23.58 8.57 17.63
CA GLU A 264 23.14 7.20 17.88
C GLU A 264 23.66 6.24 16.78
N LEU A 265 24.17 5.07 17.15
CA LEU A 265 24.65 4.07 16.18
C LEU A 265 23.43 3.38 15.53
N LEU A 266 23.24 3.60 14.22
CA LEU A 266 22.10 3.06 13.48
C LEU A 266 22.42 1.73 12.80
N ALA A 267 23.60 1.62 12.18
CA ALA A 267 23.96 0.48 11.33
C ALA A 267 25.48 0.31 11.21
N GLN A 268 25.88 -0.76 10.53
CA GLN A 268 27.23 -0.93 9.99
C GLN A 268 27.15 -1.11 8.47
N GLN A 269 28.00 -0.40 7.73
CA GLN A 269 28.17 -0.53 6.28
C GLN A 269 29.65 -0.71 5.96
N ASN A 270 30.03 -1.79 5.27
CA ASN A 270 31.41 -2.06 4.85
C ASN A 270 32.42 -2.00 6.01
N GLY A 271 32.03 -2.53 7.17
CA GLY A 271 32.84 -2.53 8.39
C GLY A 271 32.93 -1.17 9.11
N LYS A 272 32.25 -0.13 8.62
CA LYS A 272 32.20 1.20 9.24
C LYS A 272 30.87 1.42 9.96
N PRO A 273 30.87 2.03 11.16
CA PRO A 273 29.65 2.41 11.84
C PRO A 273 28.96 3.59 11.14
N ILE A 274 27.63 3.53 11.08
CA ILE A 274 26.77 4.61 10.61
C ILE A 274 26.04 5.19 11.82
N TYR A 275 26.28 6.47 12.12
CA TYR A 275 25.63 7.18 13.21
C TYR A 275 24.56 8.12 12.67
N SER A 276 23.50 8.35 13.44
CA SER A 276 22.48 9.33 13.09
C SER A 276 23.06 10.74 13.11
N GLU A 277 22.81 11.51 12.06
CA GLU A 277 23.09 12.95 12.04
C GLU A 277 21.90 13.79 12.54
N TRP A 278 20.78 13.14 12.83
CA TRP A 278 19.48 13.77 13.09
C TRP A 278 18.91 13.41 14.47
N ASP A 279 18.19 14.37 15.05
CA ASP A 279 17.18 14.12 16.08
C ASP A 279 15.82 14.03 15.37
N ALA A 280 15.46 12.81 14.96
CA ALA A 280 14.35 12.55 14.03
C ALA A 280 13.76 11.16 14.27
N TYR A 281 13.15 10.54 13.25
CA TYR A 281 12.60 9.19 13.33
C TYR A 281 13.18 8.29 12.24
N ILE A 282 13.46 7.03 12.58
CA ILE A 282 13.90 6.04 11.59
C ILE A 282 12.71 5.42 10.87
N PHE A 283 12.89 5.14 9.58
CA PHE A 283 11.87 4.61 8.71
C PHE A 283 12.42 3.53 7.77
N MET A 284 11.63 2.49 7.53
CA MET A 284 11.93 1.27 6.76
C MET A 284 13.35 0.72 6.98
N PRO A 285 13.74 0.37 8.22
CA PRO A 285 15.04 -0.24 8.47
C PRO A 285 15.17 -1.61 7.78
N LEU A 286 16.24 -1.82 7.03
CA LEU A 286 16.49 -3.04 6.28
C LEU A 286 16.94 -4.18 7.19
N TYR A 287 16.04 -5.13 7.44
CA TYR A 287 16.33 -6.37 8.16
C TYR A 287 16.31 -7.63 7.29
N GLN A 288 15.80 -7.52 6.06
CA GLN A 288 15.75 -8.62 5.11
C GLN A 288 17.04 -8.70 4.26
N LYS A 289 17.24 -9.84 3.59
CA LYS A 289 18.46 -10.10 2.80
C LYS A 289 18.54 -9.31 1.48
N GLN A 290 17.41 -8.82 0.98
CA GLN A 290 17.31 -8.15 -0.32
C GLN A 290 16.78 -6.73 -0.13
N GLY A 291 17.41 -5.76 -0.80
CA GLY A 291 16.98 -4.37 -0.76
C GLY A 291 18.10 -3.44 -1.19
N ASN A 292 17.74 -2.33 -1.81
CA ASN A 292 18.68 -1.31 -2.29
C ASN A 292 18.75 -0.12 -1.33
N ASP A 293 18.04 -0.18 -0.21
CA ASP A 293 17.89 0.88 0.78
C ASP A 293 18.13 0.32 2.17
N GLY A 294 19.05 0.91 2.92
CA GLY A 294 19.38 0.49 4.28
C GLY A 294 18.39 1.02 5.31
N PHE A 295 18.07 2.31 5.24
CA PHE A 295 17.02 2.96 6.04
C PHE A 295 16.71 4.34 5.46
N PHE A 296 15.65 4.94 5.97
CA PHE A 296 15.27 6.32 5.74
C PHE A 296 15.19 7.06 7.07
N VAL A 297 15.33 8.38 7.03
CA VAL A 297 15.04 9.25 8.17
C VAL A 297 13.89 10.16 7.78
N VAL A 298 12.94 10.27 8.70
CA VAL A 298 11.74 11.10 8.54
C VAL A 298 11.62 12.08 9.68
N THR A 299 11.08 13.26 9.38
CA THR A 299 10.73 14.30 10.35
C THR A 299 9.23 14.50 10.34
N GLU A 300 8.65 14.86 11.48
CA GLU A 300 7.24 15.24 11.55
C GLU A 300 7.04 16.52 10.73
N ALA A 301 6.07 16.49 9.81
CA ALA A 301 5.70 17.63 8.99
C ALA A 301 5.13 18.74 9.88
N GLN A 302 5.42 20.00 9.55
CA GLN A 302 4.95 21.17 10.30
C GLN A 302 3.50 21.54 9.98
#